data_AF-A0AAD7EAS7-F1
#
_entry.id   AF-A0AAD7EAS7-F1
#
_cell.length_a   1.000
_cell.length_b   1.000
_cell.length_c   1.000
_cell.angle_alpha   90.00
_cell.angle_beta   90.00
_cell.angle_gamma   90.00
#
_symmetry.space_group_name_H-M   'P 1'
#
loop_
_entity.id
_entity.type
_entity.pdbx_description
1 polymer ?
#
loop_
_entity_poly.entity_id
_entity_poly.type
_entity_poly.pdbx_seq_one_letter_code
_entity_poly.pdbx_strand_id
1 'polypeptide(L)'
;MLLTWTSIAVLAHLAAASTFACLKENGTSIWSHQACVAAATCQGTLSVITLNQCQNPNVLTASAIPNLSFAIYTNIVGSCASSGCPITQQNYIDFIYGAMSAANVTQWPSSVNDVINQWWKPILSWTATGNSIPYTNFNDWLHFSSS
;
A
#
# COMPACT_ATOMS: atom_id res chain seq x y z
N MET A 1 -2.62 -11.60 20.22
CA MET A 1 -3.13 -12.66 19.33
C MET A 1 -1.98 -13.10 18.46
N LEU A 2 -1.51 -14.35 18.61
CA LEU A 2 -0.40 -14.89 17.82
C LEU A 2 -0.93 -15.27 16.43
N LEU A 3 -0.26 -14.81 15.37
CA LEU A 3 -0.54 -15.26 14.00
C LEU A 3 -0.16 -16.75 13.87
N THR A 4 -0.91 -17.50 13.07
CA THR A 4 -0.50 -18.85 12.69
C THR A 4 0.65 -18.76 11.66
N TRP A 5 1.50 -19.78 11.61
CA TRP A 5 2.54 -19.89 10.58
C TRP A 5 1.97 -19.82 9.15
N THR A 6 0.75 -20.32 8.95
CA THR A 6 0.05 -20.23 7.67
C THR A 6 -0.35 -18.79 7.32
N SER A 7 -0.85 -18.00 8.29
CA SER A 7 -1.14 -16.57 8.07
C SER A 7 0.13 -15.78 7.72
N ILE A 8 1.24 -16.03 8.40
CA ILE A 8 2.52 -15.33 8.15
C ILE A 8 3.03 -15.62 6.73
N ALA A 9 3.01 -16.90 6.31
CA ALA A 9 3.48 -17.29 4.99
C ALA A 9 2.66 -16.67 3.86
N VAL A 10 1.34 -16.58 4.05
CA VAL A 10 0.45 -15.92 3.08
C VAL A 10 0.77 -14.43 3.00
N LEU A 11 0.85 -13.71 4.12
CA LEU A 11 1.18 -12.27 4.12
C LEU A 11 2.52 -11.98 3.43
N ALA A 12 3.54 -12.82 3.65
CA ALA A 12 4.83 -12.70 2.97
C ALA A 12 4.72 -12.96 1.45
N HIS A 13 3.94 -13.95 1.01
CA HIS A 13 3.71 -14.20 -0.41
C HIS A 13 3.02 -13.00 -1.10
N LEU A 14 2.09 -12.36 -0.40
CA LEU A 14 1.39 -11.17 -0.87
C LEU A 14 2.32 -9.98 -1.02
N ALA A 15 3.13 -9.72 0.00
CA ALA A 15 4.15 -8.67 -0.03
C ALA A 15 5.08 -8.86 -1.24
N ALA A 16 5.54 -10.08 -1.48
CA ALA A 16 6.39 -10.39 -2.63
C ALA A 16 5.67 -10.16 -3.97
N ALA A 17 4.45 -10.69 -4.15
CA ALA A 17 3.71 -10.56 -5.40
C ALA A 17 3.40 -9.10 -5.77
N SER A 18 2.92 -8.31 -4.81
CA SER A 18 2.69 -6.86 -5.02
C SER A 18 3.99 -6.12 -5.32
N THR A 19 5.09 -6.48 -4.65
CA THR A 19 6.41 -5.87 -4.91
C THR A 19 6.90 -6.19 -6.32
N PHE A 20 6.82 -7.44 -6.77
CA PHE A 20 7.16 -7.81 -8.16
C PHE A 20 6.29 -7.07 -9.18
N ALA A 21 4.99 -6.97 -8.93
CA ALA A 21 4.09 -6.21 -9.79
C ALA A 21 4.48 -4.73 -9.85
N CYS A 22 4.84 -4.12 -8.72
CA CYS A 22 5.34 -2.75 -8.67
C CYS A 22 6.63 -2.57 -9.47
N LEU A 23 7.63 -3.43 -9.27
CA LEU A 23 8.92 -3.33 -9.97
C LEU A 23 8.77 -3.48 -11.50
N LYS A 24 7.76 -4.23 -11.95
CA LYS A 24 7.44 -4.39 -13.37
C LYS A 24 6.95 -3.09 -14.02
N GLU A 25 6.34 -2.18 -13.27
CA GLU A 25 5.91 -0.87 -13.77
C GLU A 25 7.12 -0.05 -14.25
N ASN A 26 8.26 -0.20 -13.57
CA ASN A 26 9.55 0.42 -13.93
C ASN A 26 9.48 1.96 -14.14
N GLY A 27 8.50 2.62 -13.54
CA GLY A 27 8.28 4.07 -13.63
C GLY A 27 8.97 4.85 -12.52
N THR A 28 9.16 6.16 -12.72
CA THR A 28 9.72 7.06 -11.70
C THR A 28 8.68 7.56 -10.69
N SER A 29 7.40 7.54 -11.08
CA SER A 29 6.26 7.96 -10.26
C SER A 29 5.61 6.76 -9.60
N ILE A 30 6.33 6.06 -8.72
CA ILE A 30 5.85 4.77 -8.19
C ILE A 30 4.49 4.87 -7.48
N TRP A 31 4.14 6.03 -6.89
CA TRP A 31 2.82 6.28 -6.29
C TRP A 31 1.69 6.55 -7.29
N SER A 32 1.95 6.48 -8.59
CA SER A 32 0.89 6.42 -9.62
C SER A 32 0.45 5.00 -9.98
N HIS A 33 1.03 3.97 -9.36
CA HIS A 33 0.72 2.57 -9.67
C HIS A 33 0.11 1.87 -8.45
N GLN A 34 -1.05 1.25 -8.66
CA GLN A 34 -1.78 0.52 -7.61
C GLN A 34 -0.91 -0.57 -6.96
N ALA A 35 -0.14 -1.31 -7.77
CA ALA A 35 0.74 -2.35 -7.29
C ALA A 35 1.81 -1.82 -6.32
N CYS A 36 2.35 -0.63 -6.56
CA CYS A 36 3.37 -0.01 -5.71
C CYS A 36 2.81 0.49 -4.39
N VAL A 37 1.61 1.09 -4.38
CA VAL A 37 0.94 1.52 -3.14
C VAL A 37 0.56 0.31 -2.29
N ALA A 38 0.08 -0.78 -2.92
CA ALA A 38 -0.18 -2.04 -2.22
C ALA A 38 1.13 -2.69 -1.71
N ALA A 39 2.20 -2.68 -2.51
CA ALA A 39 3.50 -3.19 -2.09
C ALA A 39 4.03 -2.43 -0.87
N ALA A 40 3.96 -1.09 -0.87
CA ALA A 40 4.42 -0.28 0.26
C ALA A 40 3.67 -0.62 1.54
N THR A 41 2.38 -0.94 1.41
CA THR A 41 1.53 -1.37 2.51
C THR A 41 1.92 -2.73 3.09
N CYS A 42 2.29 -3.68 2.23
CA CYS A 42 2.59 -5.05 2.64
C CYS A 42 4.05 -5.25 3.07
N GLN A 43 4.99 -4.56 2.42
CA GLN A 43 6.44 -4.76 2.54
C GLN A 43 7.15 -3.61 3.27
N GLY A 44 6.49 -2.47 3.44
CA GLY A 44 7.08 -1.23 3.95
C GLY A 44 7.48 -0.27 2.84
N THR A 45 7.23 1.02 3.08
CA THR A 45 7.53 2.13 2.16
C THR A 45 9.01 2.21 1.81
N LEU A 46 9.91 2.14 2.79
CA LEU A 46 11.35 2.24 2.57
C LEU A 46 11.86 1.10 1.69
N SER A 47 11.39 -0.12 1.96
CA SER A 47 11.74 -1.30 1.18
C SER A 47 11.33 -1.15 -0.28
N VAL A 48 10.08 -0.73 -0.53
CA VAL A 48 9.56 -0.60 -1.91
C VAL A 48 10.24 0.54 -2.66
N ILE A 49 10.49 1.67 -2.03
CA ILE A 49 11.24 2.78 -2.65
C ILE A 49 12.65 2.29 -3.03
N THR A 50 13.36 1.66 -2.10
CA THR A 50 14.74 1.19 -2.31
C THR A 50 14.81 0.18 -3.44
N LEU A 51 13.92 -0.81 -3.46
CA LEU A 51 13.88 -1.82 -4.52
C LEU A 51 13.58 -1.19 -5.90
N ASN A 52 12.68 -0.21 -5.96
CA ASN A 52 12.41 0.51 -7.21
C ASN A 52 13.60 1.36 -7.67
N GLN A 53 14.35 1.97 -6.75
CA GLN A 53 15.59 2.69 -7.09
C GLN A 53 16.68 1.74 -7.60
N CYS A 54 16.77 0.52 -7.06
CA CYS A 54 17.67 -0.51 -7.59
C CYS A 54 17.30 -0.95 -9.00
N GLN A 55 15.99 -1.05 -9.29
CA GLN A 55 15.46 -1.42 -10.60
C GLN A 55 15.59 -0.26 -11.62
N ASN A 56 15.30 0.96 -11.19
CA ASN A 56 15.32 2.18 -11.99
C ASN A 56 16.00 3.31 -11.21
N PRO A 57 17.25 3.69 -11.56
CA PRO A 57 18.00 4.71 -10.82
C PRO A 57 17.43 6.13 -10.96
N ASN A 58 16.42 6.34 -11.82
CA ASN A 58 15.74 7.64 -11.95
C ASN A 58 14.59 7.81 -10.95
N VAL A 59 14.24 6.79 -10.18
CA VAL A 59 13.29 6.93 -9.07
C VAL A 59 13.91 7.85 -8.04
N LEU A 60 13.20 8.94 -7.72
CA LEU A 60 13.70 9.97 -6.82
C LEU A 60 13.78 9.48 -5.38
N THR A 61 14.45 10.26 -4.52
CA THR A 61 14.46 10.03 -3.07
C THR A 61 13.04 10.15 -2.50
N ALA A 62 12.76 9.47 -1.39
CA ALA A 62 11.42 9.33 -0.82
C ALA A 62 10.59 10.64 -0.80
N SER A 63 11.15 11.75 -0.30
CA SER A 63 10.48 13.06 -0.23
C SER A 63 10.27 13.78 -1.56
N ALA A 64 10.91 13.31 -2.64
CA ALA A 64 10.89 13.94 -3.97
C ALA A 64 10.15 13.09 -5.00
N ILE A 65 9.78 11.84 -4.68
CA ILE A 65 8.88 11.05 -5.52
C ILE A 65 7.58 11.85 -5.71
N PRO A 66 6.98 11.89 -6.91
CA PRO A 66 5.68 12.54 -7.09
C PRO A 66 4.62 11.95 -6.15
N ASN A 67 3.75 12.83 -5.64
CA ASN A 67 2.67 12.45 -4.73
C ASN A 67 1.79 11.32 -5.31
N LEU A 68 1.10 10.63 -4.40
CA LEU A 68 0.05 9.67 -4.72
C LEU A 68 -0.89 10.22 -5.80
N SER A 69 -0.99 9.50 -6.90
CA SER A 69 -1.88 9.88 -7.99
C SER A 69 -3.32 9.96 -7.48
N PHE A 70 -4.01 11.06 -7.81
CA PHE A 70 -5.41 11.23 -7.42
C PHE A 70 -6.33 10.17 -8.07
N ALA A 71 -5.92 9.57 -9.19
CA ALA A 71 -6.62 8.43 -9.77
C ALA A 71 -6.54 7.19 -8.87
N ILE A 72 -5.36 6.91 -8.30
CA ILE A 72 -5.20 5.80 -7.33
C ILE A 72 -6.01 6.09 -6.07
N TYR A 73 -5.94 7.32 -5.55
CA TYR A 73 -6.74 7.70 -4.39
C TYR A 73 -8.25 7.54 -4.65
N THR A 74 -8.71 7.97 -5.83
CA THR A 74 -10.11 7.81 -6.25
C THR A 74 -10.50 6.34 -6.37
N ASN A 75 -9.61 5.46 -6.83
CA ASN A 75 -9.87 4.03 -6.85
C ASN A 75 -10.00 3.43 -5.44
N ILE A 76 -9.36 4.01 -4.43
CA ILE A 76 -9.47 3.56 -3.03
C ILE A 76 -10.80 4.03 -2.42
N VAL A 77 -11.07 5.34 -2.49
CA VAL A 77 -12.21 5.94 -1.74
C VAL A 77 -13.50 6.03 -2.55
N GLY A 78 -13.44 5.81 -3.87
CA GLY A 78 -14.57 5.86 -4.78
C GLY A 78 -15.01 7.29 -5.12
N SER A 79 -16.30 7.44 -5.42
CA SER A 79 -16.88 8.68 -5.96
C SER A 79 -16.79 9.88 -5.00
N CYS A 80 -16.54 9.66 -3.70
CA CYS A 80 -16.38 10.73 -2.73
C CYS A 80 -14.97 11.36 -2.72
N ALA A 81 -14.05 10.90 -3.59
CA ALA A 81 -12.70 11.48 -3.66
C ALA A 81 -12.72 12.99 -3.92
N SER A 82 -13.62 13.45 -4.79
CA SER A 82 -13.77 14.88 -5.13
C SER A 82 -14.25 15.74 -3.97
N SER A 83 -14.95 15.15 -2.99
CA SER A 83 -15.34 15.82 -1.74
C SER A 83 -14.31 15.64 -0.61
N GLY A 84 -13.19 14.98 -0.87
CA GLY A 84 -12.10 14.81 0.09
C GLY A 84 -12.37 13.78 1.19
N CYS A 85 -13.24 12.79 0.95
CA CYS A 85 -13.49 11.75 1.94
C CYS A 85 -12.19 10.98 2.26
N PRO A 86 -11.96 10.62 3.54
CA PRO A 86 -10.78 9.86 3.93
C PRO A 86 -10.92 8.37 3.57
N ILE A 87 -9.79 7.68 3.47
CA ILE A 87 -9.74 6.22 3.36
C ILE A 87 -10.30 5.62 4.64
N THR A 88 -11.38 4.84 4.52
CA THR A 88 -11.90 4.02 5.60
C THR A 88 -11.22 2.65 5.64
N GLN A 89 -11.38 1.91 6.75
CA GLN A 89 -10.89 0.53 6.83
C GLN A 89 -11.44 -0.35 5.69
N GLN A 90 -12.72 -0.19 5.32
CA GLN A 90 -13.31 -0.99 4.24
C GLN A 90 -12.71 -0.62 2.89
N ASN A 91 -12.57 0.69 2.59
CA ASN A 91 -11.90 1.14 1.36
C ASN A 91 -10.50 0.53 1.23
N TYR A 92 -9.76 0.52 2.33
CA TYR A 92 -8.42 -0.03 2.38
C TYR A 92 -8.39 -1.56 2.15
N ILE A 93 -9.30 -2.31 2.80
CA ILE A 93 -9.43 -3.75 2.58
C ILE A 93 -9.72 -4.01 1.10
N ASP A 94 -10.74 -3.35 0.54
CA ASP A 94 -11.13 -3.54 -0.86
C ASP A 94 -9.98 -3.21 -1.82
N PHE A 95 -9.22 -2.15 -1.53
CA PHE A 95 -8.03 -1.78 -2.29
C PHE A 95 -6.95 -2.88 -2.28
N ILE A 96 -6.62 -3.42 -1.11
CA ILE A 96 -5.60 -4.47 -0.97
C ILE A 96 -6.04 -5.74 -1.69
N TYR A 97 -7.27 -6.20 -1.47
CA TYR A 97 -7.78 -7.38 -2.17
C TYR A 97 -7.86 -7.16 -3.69
N GLY A 98 -8.26 -5.97 -4.14
CA GLY A 98 -8.26 -5.61 -5.56
C GLY A 98 -6.86 -5.59 -6.18
N ALA A 99 -5.86 -5.06 -5.47
CA ALA A 99 -4.46 -5.08 -5.92
C ALA A 99 -3.90 -6.51 -6.00
N MET A 100 -4.25 -7.37 -5.05
CA MET A 100 -3.88 -8.78 -5.08
C MET A 100 -4.53 -9.51 -6.26
N SER A 101 -5.79 -9.23 -6.57
CA SER A 101 -6.47 -9.80 -7.75
C SER A 101 -5.77 -9.36 -9.03
N ALA A 102 -5.44 -8.07 -9.16
CA ALA A 102 -4.72 -7.53 -10.32
C ALA A 102 -3.31 -8.13 -10.48
N ALA A 103 -2.66 -8.48 -9.37
CA ALA A 103 -1.37 -9.17 -9.35
C ALA A 103 -1.46 -10.69 -9.57
N ASN A 104 -2.65 -11.24 -9.87
CA ASN A 104 -2.91 -12.68 -10.05
C ASN A 104 -2.52 -13.54 -8.84
N VAL A 105 -2.63 -13.00 -7.64
CA VAL A 105 -2.39 -13.77 -6.42
C VAL A 105 -3.55 -14.75 -6.19
N THR A 106 -3.22 -16.02 -5.97
CA THR A 106 -4.19 -17.11 -5.74
C THR A 106 -4.33 -17.51 -4.26
N GLN A 107 -3.44 -17.03 -3.40
CA GLN A 107 -3.47 -17.26 -1.95
C GLN A 107 -3.89 -15.99 -1.21
N TRP A 108 -4.84 -16.12 -0.29
CA TRP A 108 -5.46 -14.99 0.39
C TRP A 108 -5.33 -15.14 1.90
N PRO A 109 -5.22 -14.05 2.68
CA PRO A 109 -5.22 -14.15 4.13
C PRO A 109 -6.52 -14.85 4.55
N SER A 110 -6.40 -15.87 5.39
CA SER A 110 -7.56 -16.63 5.89
C SER A 110 -8.48 -15.78 6.78
N SER A 111 -8.01 -14.62 7.23
CA SER A 111 -8.79 -13.65 7.99
C SER A 111 -8.49 -12.23 7.52
N VAL A 112 -9.56 -11.45 7.33
CA VAL A 112 -9.46 -9.99 7.15
C VAL A 112 -8.77 -9.29 8.33
N ASN A 113 -8.81 -9.91 9.52
CA ASN A 113 -8.10 -9.38 10.69
C ASN A 113 -6.58 -9.37 10.51
N ASP A 114 -6.03 -10.23 9.65
CA ASP A 114 -4.60 -10.22 9.36
C ASP A 114 -4.24 -8.96 8.55
N VAL A 115 -5.03 -8.62 7.53
CA VAL A 115 -4.91 -7.38 6.75
C VAL A 115 -5.05 -6.15 7.67
N ILE A 116 -6.04 -6.17 8.56
CA ILE A 116 -6.30 -5.06 9.48
C ILE A 116 -5.15 -4.88 10.47
N ASN A 117 -4.72 -5.97 11.14
CA ASN A 117 -3.76 -5.86 12.23
C ASN A 117 -2.32 -5.67 11.75
N GLN A 118 -1.97 -6.26 10.61
CA GLN A 118 -0.59 -6.24 10.12
C GLN A 118 -0.30 -5.04 9.22
N TRP A 119 -1.31 -4.50 8.55
CA TRP A 119 -1.08 -3.46 7.54
C TRP A 119 -1.91 -2.20 7.77
N TRP A 120 -3.22 -2.29 8.04
CA TRP A 120 -4.06 -1.09 8.26
C TRP A 120 -3.70 -0.34 9.56
N LYS A 121 -3.68 -1.06 10.69
CA LYS A 121 -3.43 -0.47 12.02
C LYS A 121 -2.07 0.22 12.13
N PRO A 122 -0.97 -0.33 11.59
CA PRO A 122 0.32 0.38 11.57
C PRO A 122 0.25 1.73 10.86
N ILE A 123 -0.45 1.80 9.71
CA ILE A 123 -0.61 3.07 8.99
C ILE A 123 -1.43 4.06 9.83
N LEU A 124 -2.57 3.63 10.39
CA LEU A 124 -3.38 4.48 11.29
C LEU A 124 -2.59 4.99 12.50
N SER A 125 -1.75 4.12 13.08
CA SER A 125 -0.90 4.48 14.22
C SER A 125 0.15 5.50 13.82
N TRP A 126 0.72 5.39 12.62
CA TRP A 126 1.72 6.34 12.11
C TRP A 126 1.06 7.68 11.77
N THR A 127 -0.11 7.67 11.13
CA THR A 127 -0.80 8.90 10.70
C THR A 127 -1.48 9.65 11.85
N ALA A 128 -1.81 8.95 12.95
CA ALA A 128 -2.52 9.49 14.11
C ALA A 128 -3.87 10.15 13.78
N THR A 129 -4.60 9.60 12.79
CA THR A 129 -5.86 10.18 12.26
C THR A 129 -7.13 9.52 12.80
N GLY A 130 -7.02 8.62 13.78
CA GLY A 130 -8.16 7.92 14.37
C GLY A 130 -8.57 6.68 13.58
N ASN A 131 -9.76 6.70 12.98
CA ASN A 131 -10.36 5.52 12.31
C ASN A 131 -10.33 5.57 10.77
N SER A 132 -9.80 6.65 10.20
CA SER A 132 -9.75 6.88 8.76
C SER A 132 -8.52 7.71 8.41
N ILE A 133 -8.07 7.68 7.16
CA ILE A 133 -6.83 8.35 6.73
C ILE A 133 -7.13 9.31 5.57
N PRO A 134 -7.04 10.64 5.78
CA PRO A 134 -7.13 11.62 4.70
C PRO A 134 -6.01 11.45 3.67
N TYR A 135 -6.24 11.91 2.43
CA TYR A 135 -5.26 11.89 1.35
C TYR A 135 -3.87 12.39 1.79
N THR A 136 -3.81 13.55 2.44
CA THR A 136 -2.55 14.18 2.85
C THR A 136 -1.75 13.28 3.78
N ASN A 137 -2.40 12.67 4.77
CA ASN A 137 -1.74 11.79 5.74
C ASN A 137 -1.31 10.47 5.11
N PHE A 138 -2.10 9.91 4.20
CA PHE A 138 -1.72 8.68 3.50
C PHE A 138 -0.56 8.93 2.54
N ASN A 139 -0.58 10.07 1.83
CA ASN A 139 0.53 10.51 0.99
C ASN A 139 1.79 10.70 1.83
N ASP A 140 1.72 11.43 2.94
CA ASP A 140 2.87 11.63 3.83
C ASP A 140 3.42 10.30 4.36
N TRP A 141 2.55 9.35 4.71
CA TRP A 141 2.99 8.02 5.10
C TRP A 141 3.81 7.32 4.00
N LEU A 142 3.38 7.40 2.72
CA LEU A 142 4.13 6.84 1.58
C LEU A 142 5.53 7.45 1.42
N HIS A 143 5.71 8.73 1.77
CA HIS A 143 6.97 9.45 1.60
C HIS A 143 7.90 9.39 2.81
N PHE A 144 7.36 9.26 4.03
CA PHE A 144 8.12 9.54 5.24
C PHE A 144 8.08 8.45 6.31
N SER A 145 7.22 7.44 6.17
CA SER A 145 7.32 6.30 7.08
C SER A 145 8.61 5.52 6.83
N SER A 146 9.18 4.96 7.90
CA SER A 146 10.34 4.08 7.85
C SER A 146 9.95 2.62 8.05
N SER A 147 8.70 2.27 7.75
CA SER A 147 8.16 0.90 7.80
C SER A 147 8.84 0.00 6.77
#